data_AF-A0A8E2B3N4-F1
#
_entry.id   AF-A0A8E2B3N4-F1
#
_cell.length_a   1.000
_cell.length_b   1.000
_cell.length_c   1.000
_cell.angle_alpha   90.00
_cell.angle_beta   90.00
_cell.angle_gamma   90.00
#
_symmetry.space_group_name_H-M   'P 1'
#
loop_
_entity.id
_entity.type
_entity.pdbx_description
1 polymer ?
#
loop_
_entity_poly.entity_id
_entity_poly.type
_entity_poly.pdbx_seq_one_letter_code
_entity_poly.pdbx_strand_id
1 'polypeptide(L)'
;MAGRSYQLTDIKNNSVASYFEKFKAWSQQNNFHILAEKHNPEYLWTERRDDGFRLALQSNDLGEIYLDGSSPCVWRNGTPEPQPE
;
A
#
# COMPACT_ATOMS: atom_id res chain seq x y z
N MET A 1 8.44 -4.80 -11.38
CA MET A 1 7.48 -4.14 -10.46
C MET A 1 7.01 -2.86 -11.10
N ALA A 2 5.69 -2.65 -11.19
CA ALA A 2 5.12 -1.36 -11.58
C ALA A 2 4.52 -0.69 -10.34
N GLY A 3 4.64 0.64 -10.26
CA GLY A 3 4.11 1.44 -9.16
C GLY A 3 3.40 2.70 -9.64
N ARG A 4 2.42 3.15 -8.87
CA ARG A 4 1.71 4.42 -9.05
C ARG A 4 1.47 5.06 -7.68
N SER A 5 1.47 6.38 -7.67
CA SER A 5 1.17 7.21 -6.51
C SER A 5 0.11 8.23 -6.88
N TYR A 6 -0.86 8.44 -6.01
CA TYR A 6 -1.94 9.42 -6.19
C TYR A 6 -2.14 10.21 -4.92
N GLN A 7 -2.21 11.54 -5.04
CA GLN A 7 -2.65 12.39 -3.94
C GLN A 7 -4.15 12.23 -3.73
N LEU A 8 -4.57 12.08 -2.47
CA LEU A 8 -5.98 12.09 -2.11
C LEU A 8 -6.50 13.52 -2.07
N THR A 9 -7.58 13.78 -2.82
CA THR A 9 -8.28 15.07 -2.85
C THR A 9 -9.62 14.96 -2.12
N ASP A 10 -10.21 16.11 -1.75
CA ASP A 10 -11.51 16.20 -1.08
C ASP A 10 -11.64 15.34 0.19
N ILE A 11 -10.50 15.11 0.87
CA ILE A 11 -10.49 14.45 2.17
C ILE A 11 -11.16 15.37 3.19
N LYS A 12 -12.20 14.85 3.87
CA LYS A 12 -12.88 15.55 4.97
C LYS A 12 -11.86 15.96 6.04
N ASN A 13 -12.19 16.98 6.84
CA ASN A 13 -11.40 17.49 7.99
C ASN A 13 -11.19 16.49 9.15
N ASN A 14 -11.00 15.20 8.86
CA ASN A 14 -10.45 14.25 9.81
C ASN A 14 -8.95 14.51 9.94
N SER A 15 -8.36 14.15 11.08
CA SER A 15 -6.91 14.17 11.23
C SER A 15 -6.25 13.16 10.26
N VAL A 16 -5.03 13.47 9.80
CA VAL A 16 -4.21 12.54 9.00
C VAL A 16 -4.15 11.17 9.67
N ALA A 17 -3.82 11.12 10.97
CA ALA A 17 -3.78 9.89 11.76
C ALA A 17 -5.07 9.06 11.68
N SER A 18 -6.26 9.70 11.61
CA SER A 18 -7.53 8.97 11.49
C SER A 18 -7.63 8.18 10.18
N TYR A 19 -7.08 8.70 9.08
CA TYR A 19 -7.05 7.96 7.81
C TYR A 19 -6.11 6.76 7.87
N PHE A 20 -4.98 6.89 8.56
CA PHE A 20 -4.03 5.79 8.76
C PHE A 20 -4.60 4.67 9.61
N GLU A 21 -5.29 4.99 10.71
CA GLU A 21 -5.98 4.01 11.55
C GLU A 21 -7.08 3.26 10.76
N LYS A 22 -7.87 3.99 9.95
CA LYS A 22 -8.88 3.37 9.07
C LYS A 22 -8.24 2.46 8.03
N PHE A 23 -7.15 2.89 7.40
CA PHE A 23 -6.44 2.09 6.42
C PHE A 23 -5.84 0.84 7.05
N LYS A 24 -5.24 0.95 8.24
CA LYS A 24 -4.72 -0.18 9.03
C LYS A 24 -5.80 -1.21 9.33
N ALA A 25 -6.94 -0.77 9.86
CA ALA A 25 -8.07 -1.63 10.18
C ALA A 25 -8.61 -2.33 8.93
N TRP A 26 -8.79 -1.58 7.83
CA TRP A 26 -9.21 -2.14 6.54
C TRP A 26 -8.22 -3.18 6.02
N SER A 27 -6.91 -2.89 6.03
CA SER A 27 -5.87 -3.81 5.55
C SER A 27 -5.88 -5.13 6.34
N GLN A 28 -5.99 -5.07 7.67
CA GLN A 28 -6.07 -6.27 8.52
C GLN A 28 -7.32 -7.13 8.22
N GLN A 29 -8.43 -6.50 7.82
CA GLN A 29 -9.66 -7.21 7.43
C GLN A 29 -9.61 -7.77 6.01
N ASN A 30 -8.72 -7.27 5.15
CA ASN A 30 -8.70 -7.59 3.71
C ASN A 30 -7.48 -8.41 3.28
N ASN A 31 -6.96 -9.28 4.17
CA ASN A 31 -5.85 -10.19 3.88
C ASN A 31 -4.52 -9.48 3.56
N PHE A 32 -4.32 -8.26 4.06
CA PHE A 32 -3.01 -7.61 4.04
C PHE A 32 -2.27 -7.85 5.35
N HIS A 33 -0.94 -7.75 5.29
CA HIS A 33 -0.08 -7.64 6.46
C HIS A 33 0.75 -6.36 6.39
N ILE A 34 1.10 -5.84 7.56
CA ILE A 34 1.86 -4.59 7.69
C ILE A 34 3.34 -4.91 7.45
N LEU A 35 3.96 -4.23 6.49
CA LEU A 35 5.39 -4.29 6.20
C LEU A 35 6.17 -3.22 6.96
N ALA A 36 5.60 -2.01 7.07
CA ALA A 36 6.22 -0.91 7.78
C ALA A 36 5.15 0.07 8.28
N GLU A 37 5.37 0.65 9.46
CA GLU A 37 4.54 1.67 10.09
C GLU A 37 5.45 2.71 10.74
N LYS A 38 5.20 3.99 10.48
CA LYS A 38 5.93 5.13 11.07
C LYS A 38 4.94 6.26 11.37
N HIS A 39 5.26 7.01 12.41
CA HIS A 39 4.54 8.23 12.76
C HIS A 39 5.51 9.41 12.64
N ASN A 40 5.00 10.54 12.14
CA ASN A 40 5.71 11.81 11.93
C ASN A 40 6.84 11.79 10.85
N PRO A 41 6.50 11.97 9.55
CA PRO A 41 5.15 11.96 8.99
C PRO A 41 4.57 10.53 8.98
N GLU A 42 3.24 10.43 8.92
CA GLU A 42 2.55 9.14 8.90
C GLU A 42 2.92 8.34 7.64
N TYR A 43 3.27 7.07 7.82
CA TYR A 43 3.57 6.11 6.75
C TYR A 43 3.09 4.72 7.16
N LEU A 44 2.32 4.07 6.30
CA LEU A 44 1.82 2.71 6.51
C LEU A 44 1.88 1.92 5.21
N TRP A 45 2.75 0.91 5.18
CA TRP A 45 2.96 0.06 4.02
C TRP A 45 2.47 -1.36 4.30
N THR A 46 1.70 -1.90 3.36
CA THR A 46 1.02 -3.18 3.50
C THR A 46 1.19 -4.01 2.25
N GLU A 47 1.19 -5.34 2.42
CA GLU A 47 1.24 -6.31 1.33
C GLU A 47 0.14 -7.35 1.50
N ARG A 48 -0.55 -7.63 0.39
CA ARG A 48 -1.58 -8.66 0.35
C ARG A 48 -0.92 -10.04 0.33
N ARG A 49 -1.41 -10.94 1.19
CA ARG A 49 -0.74 -12.22 1.47
C ARG A 49 -0.81 -13.24 0.33
N ASP A 50 -1.81 -13.15 -0.53
CA ASP A 50 -2.12 -14.11 -1.58
C ASP A 50 -1.41 -13.80 -2.92
N ASP A 51 -1.30 -12.52 -3.27
CA ASP A 51 -0.83 -12.08 -4.58
C ASP A 51 0.38 -11.13 -4.52
N GLY A 52 0.81 -10.69 -3.34
CA GLY A 52 1.98 -9.84 -3.17
C GLY A 52 1.81 -8.41 -3.70
N PHE A 53 0.58 -7.98 -4.04
CA PHE A 53 0.31 -6.58 -4.32
C PHE A 53 0.44 -5.75 -3.05
N ARG A 54 0.97 -4.54 -3.21
CA ARG A 54 1.26 -3.66 -2.08
C ARG A 54 0.50 -2.37 -2.19
N LEU A 55 0.05 -1.88 -1.03
CA LEU A 55 -0.55 -0.57 -0.86
C LEU A 55 0.21 0.17 0.25
N ALA A 56 0.46 1.46 0.06
CA ALA A 56 0.94 2.33 1.11
C ALA A 56 0.09 3.58 1.22
N LEU A 57 -0.14 4.03 2.45
CA LEU A 57 -0.59 5.38 2.74
C LEU A 57 0.62 6.15 3.26
N GLN A 58 0.84 7.35 2.75
CA GLN A 58 1.91 8.23 3.24
C GLN A 58 1.41 9.66 3.35
N SER A 59 1.92 10.39 4.33
CA SER A 59 1.66 11.82 4.48
C SER A 59 2.93 12.64 4.37
N ASN A 60 2.77 13.94 4.16
CA ASN A 60 3.87 14.89 4.24
C ASN A 60 3.64 15.92 5.37
N ASP A 61 4.61 16.81 5.57
CA ASP A 61 4.57 17.83 6.60
C ASP A 61 3.49 18.91 6.36
N LEU A 62 2.89 18.94 5.17
CA LEU A 62 1.76 19.81 4.82
C LEU A 62 0.39 19.17 5.14
N GLY A 63 0.39 17.93 5.63
CA GLY A 63 -0.83 17.18 5.92
C GLY A 63 -1.51 16.58 4.68
N GLU A 64 -0.85 16.60 3.52
CA GLU A 64 -1.32 15.93 2.32
C GLU A 64 -1.15 14.42 2.47
N ILE A 65 -2.05 13.65 1.87
CA ILE A 65 -2.05 12.18 1.94
C ILE A 65 -1.94 11.61 0.53
N TYR A 66 -1.11 10.60 0.37
CA TYR A 66 -0.91 9.89 -0.89
C TYR A 66 -1.20 8.41 -0.70
N LEU A 67 -1.85 7.81 -1.70
CA LEU A 67 -2.04 6.38 -1.83
C LEU A 67 -1.09 5.85 -2.90
N ASP A 68 -0.19 4.98 -2.48
CA ASP A 68 0.73 4.26 -3.35
C ASP A 68 0.24 2.84 -3.58
N GLY A 69 0.37 2.35 -4.81
CA GLY A 69 0.09 0.96 -5.16
C GLY A 69 1.20 0.39 -6.02
N SER A 70 1.63 -0.84 -5.73
CA SER A 70 2.61 -1.56 -6.55
C SER A 70 2.31 -3.04 -6.71
N SER A 71 2.69 -3.57 -7.87
CA SER A 71 2.57 -4.99 -8.18
C SER A 71 3.75 -5.77 -7.62
N PRO A 72 3.61 -7.08 -7.34
CA PRO A 72 4.77 -7.95 -7.20
C PRO A 72 5.64 -7.93 -8.48
N CYS A 73 6.87 -8.41 -8.35
CA CYS A 73 7.66 -8.76 -9.52
C CYS A 73 7.12 -10.06 -10.12
N VAL A 74 6.43 -9.97 -11.25
CA VAL A 74 5.99 -11.13 -12.03
C VAL A 74 6.80 -11.20 -13.33
N TRP A 75 7.35 -12.38 -13.62
CA TRP A 75 7.99 -12.67 -14.91
C TRP A 75 6.91 -13.04 -15.92
N ARG A 76 7.01 -12.51 -17.15
CA ARG A 76 5.99 -12.70 -18.20
C ARG A 76 5.66 -14.17 -18.49
N ASN A 77 6.63 -15.07 -18.26
CA ASN A 77 6.53 -16.50 -18.50
C ASN A 77 6.64 -17.37 -17.22
N GLY A 78 6.58 -16.77 -16.02
CA GLY A 78 6.80 -17.48 -14.76
C GLY A 78 8.28 -17.73 -14.43
N THR A 79 8.57 -18.11 -13.18
CA THR A 79 9.85 -18.69 -12.76
C THR A 79 9.59 -19.76 -11.70
N PRO A 80 10.14 -20.98 -11.87
CA PRO A 80 10.98 -21.41 -12.99
C PRO A 80 10.19 -21.37 -14.31
N GLU A 81 10.91 -21.22 -15.43
CA GLU A 81 10.28 -21.36 -16.75
C GLU A 81 9.61 -22.74 -16.82
N PRO A 82 8.37 -22.83 -17.33
CA PRO A 82 7.72 -24.11 -17.56
C PRO A 82 8.62 -24.98 -18.42
N GLN A 83 8.92 -26.21 -17.98
CA GLN A 83 9.62 -27.15 -18.83
C GLN A 83 8.70 -27.56 -20.00
N PRO A 84 9.20 -27.61 -21.24
CA PRO A 84 8.42 -28.14 -22.35
C PRO A 84 8.03 -29.59 -22.07
N GLU A 85 6.75 -29.92 -22.29
CA GLU A 85 6.22 -31.30 -22.25
C GLU A 85 6.85 -32.20 -23.30
#